data_AF-A0A9D7LRT6-F1
#
_entry.id   AF-A0A9D7LRT6-F1
#
_cell.length_a   1.000
_cell.length_b   1.000
_cell.length_c   1.000
_cell.angle_alpha   90.00
_cell.angle_beta   90.00
_cell.angle_gamma   90.00
#
_symmetry.space_group_name_H-M   'P 1'
#
loop_
_entity.id
_entity.type
_entity.pdbx_description
1 polymer ?
#
loop_
_entity_poly.entity_id
_entity_poly.type
_entity_poly.pdbx_seq_one_letter_code
_entity_poly.pdbx_strand_id
1 'polypeptide(L)'
;MQKPGPWSKADADWRCACCSRSKQEIVRISGKGKWTGHIHEICDYQEEMDERALAFRSTYRAESPIFRSYSKITICQDCRLVLTDAGKLRGDGRGGENCMSPDAVRSLVVVARPNCRHDVGDPQLRDAIERSRSWSSAADDFWAHCSHAIEASLRQSQHADGRGMPLALARQHAITDLTQSGSLPGWNAEETFDWLIQERERLDG
;
A
#
# COMPACT_ATOMS: atom_id res chain seq x y z
N MET A 1 23.13 11.32 -9.42
CA MET A 1 22.09 11.47 -10.47
C MET A 1 20.72 11.26 -9.85
N GLN A 2 19.79 12.17 -10.06
CA GLN A 2 18.41 12.02 -9.56
C GLN A 2 17.71 10.95 -10.42
N LYS A 3 17.11 9.93 -9.79
CA LYS A 3 16.33 8.92 -10.53
C LYS A 3 15.21 9.65 -11.29
N PRO A 4 14.97 9.35 -12.59
CA PRO A 4 13.90 9.99 -13.35
C PRO A 4 12.56 9.71 -12.68
N GLY A 5 11.73 10.76 -12.53
CA GLY A 5 10.40 10.64 -11.93
C GLY A 5 9.42 9.89 -12.83
N PRO A 6 8.22 9.52 -12.32
CA PRO A 6 7.24 8.73 -13.07
C PRO A 6 6.86 9.34 -14.42
N TRP A 7 6.81 10.68 -14.53
CA TRP A 7 6.54 11.36 -15.79
C TRP A 7 7.54 11.00 -16.91
N SER A 8 8.83 11.05 -16.58
CA SER A 8 9.93 10.78 -17.51
C SER A 8 10.03 9.29 -17.88
N LYS A 9 9.56 8.40 -17.01
CA LYS A 9 9.54 6.96 -17.24
C LYS A 9 8.33 6.50 -18.05
N ALA A 10 7.21 7.20 -17.94
CA ALA A 10 5.99 6.85 -18.66
C ALA A 10 6.19 7.03 -20.17
N ASP A 11 5.57 6.16 -20.96
CA ASP A 11 5.61 6.23 -22.42
C ASP A 11 4.81 7.43 -22.97
N ALA A 12 4.93 7.68 -24.28
CA ALA A 12 4.22 8.79 -24.94
C ALA A 12 2.70 8.56 -24.99
N ASP A 13 2.27 7.31 -25.10
CA ASP A 13 0.88 6.85 -25.16
C ASP A 13 0.31 6.51 -23.77
N TRP A 14 1.05 6.80 -22.69
CA TRP A 14 0.61 6.58 -21.33
C TRP A 14 -0.79 7.13 -21.07
N ARG A 15 -1.58 6.35 -20.33
CA ARG A 15 -2.91 6.71 -19.85
C ARG A 15 -3.00 6.51 -18.35
N CYS A 16 -3.70 7.42 -17.68
CA CYS A 16 -4.02 7.29 -16.26
C CYS A 16 -4.75 5.98 -15.99
N ALA A 17 -4.25 5.16 -15.06
CA ALA A 17 -4.88 3.90 -14.73
C ALA A 17 -6.32 4.05 -14.23
N CYS A 18 -6.69 5.16 -13.59
CA CYS A 18 -8.06 5.40 -13.10
C CYS A 18 -8.96 6.07 -14.14
N CYS A 19 -8.56 7.22 -14.71
CA CYS A 19 -9.44 8.05 -15.53
C CYS A 19 -9.14 8.02 -17.04
N SER A 20 -8.17 7.21 -17.47
CA SER A 20 -7.80 6.96 -18.86
C SER A 20 -7.30 8.16 -19.68
N ARG A 21 -7.21 9.35 -19.06
CA ARG A 21 -6.63 10.55 -19.66
C ARG A 21 -5.15 10.35 -19.97
N SER A 22 -4.73 10.82 -21.13
CA SER A 22 -3.36 10.84 -21.63
C SER A 22 -2.52 11.93 -20.97
N LYS A 23 -1.20 11.93 -21.23
CA LYS A 23 -0.28 12.99 -20.78
C LYS A 23 -0.74 14.40 -21.16
N GLN A 24 -1.26 14.57 -22.37
CA GLN A 24 -1.71 15.88 -22.86
C GLN A 24 -2.98 16.34 -22.14
N GLU A 25 -3.89 15.41 -21.85
CA GLU A 25 -5.18 15.70 -21.22
C GLU A 25 -5.07 15.96 -19.70
N ILE A 26 -3.96 15.60 -19.07
CA ILE A 26 -3.74 15.85 -17.62
C ILE A 26 -3.00 17.17 -17.36
N VAL A 27 -2.44 17.79 -18.39
CA VAL A 27 -1.75 19.09 -18.28
C VAL A 27 -2.78 20.21 -18.24
N ARG A 28 -2.73 21.05 -17.22
CA ARG A 28 -3.66 22.19 -17.07
C ARG A 28 -3.00 23.40 -16.43
N ILE A 29 -3.63 24.55 -16.56
CA ILE A 29 -3.18 25.78 -15.87
C ILE A 29 -3.61 25.69 -14.40
N SER A 30 -2.66 25.86 -13.50
CA SER A 30 -2.89 25.97 -12.05
C SER A 30 -3.54 27.31 -11.70
N GLY A 31 -4.09 27.43 -10.49
CA GLY A 31 -4.62 28.71 -9.99
C GLY A 31 -3.58 29.85 -9.92
N LYS A 32 -2.28 29.55 -10.10
CA LYS A 32 -1.19 30.53 -10.18
C LYS A 32 -0.78 30.88 -11.62
N GLY A 33 -1.56 30.47 -12.62
CA GLY A 33 -1.27 30.74 -14.03
C GLY A 33 -0.14 29.90 -14.64
N LYS A 34 0.37 28.89 -13.93
CA LYS A 34 1.44 27.99 -14.42
C LYS A 34 0.88 26.67 -14.89
N TRP A 35 1.41 26.14 -15.99
CA TRP A 35 1.15 24.76 -16.42
C TRP A 35 1.59 23.76 -15.34
N THR A 36 0.72 22.78 -15.07
CA THR A 36 0.95 21.69 -14.12
C THR A 36 0.42 20.39 -14.70
N GLY A 37 1.11 19.30 -14.39
CA GLY A 37 0.73 17.94 -14.78
C GLY A 37 1.77 16.99 -14.19
N HIS A 38 1.30 16.01 -13.43
CA HIS A 38 2.16 15.03 -12.78
C HIS A 38 1.57 13.63 -12.93
N ILE A 39 2.46 12.64 -13.03
CA ILE A 39 2.15 11.22 -12.93
C ILE A 39 2.63 10.76 -11.54
N HIS A 40 1.75 10.09 -10.82
CA HIS A 40 2.00 9.54 -9.49
C HIS A 40 1.92 8.02 -9.55
N GLU A 41 2.74 7.35 -8.75
CA GLU A 41 2.61 5.92 -8.49
C GLU A 41 1.71 5.74 -7.26
N ILE A 42 0.80 4.77 -7.31
CA ILE A 42 0.03 4.30 -6.16
C ILE A 42 0.04 2.76 -6.14
N CYS A 43 -0.32 2.18 -4.99
CA CYS A 43 -0.44 0.74 -4.85
C CYS A 43 -1.82 0.26 -5.32
N ASP A 44 -1.83 -0.82 -6.09
CA ASP A 44 -3.03 -1.60 -6.43
C ASP A 44 -2.83 -3.02 -5.89
N TYR A 45 -3.61 -3.38 -4.86
CA TYR A 45 -3.41 -4.59 -4.09
C TYR A 45 -4.10 -5.81 -4.71
N GLN A 46 -3.48 -6.96 -4.55
CA GLN A 46 -4.05 -8.25 -4.94
C GLN A 46 -4.45 -9.03 -3.69
N GLU A 47 -5.63 -9.64 -3.72
CA GLU A 47 -6.15 -10.46 -2.62
C GLU A 47 -5.34 -11.76 -2.44
N GLU A 48 -5.22 -12.18 -1.18
CA GLU A 48 -4.64 -13.45 -0.79
C GLU A 48 -5.65 -14.57 -0.97
N MET A 49 -5.23 -15.62 -1.67
CA MET A 49 -6.04 -16.79 -1.96
C MET A 49 -5.37 -18.07 -1.44
N ASP A 50 -4.12 -18.00 -0.97
CA ASP A 50 -3.43 -19.13 -0.37
C ASP A 50 -4.01 -19.44 1.02
N GLU A 51 -4.62 -20.62 1.16
CA GLU A 51 -5.30 -21.03 2.40
C GLU A 51 -4.38 -21.05 3.62
N ARG A 52 -3.09 -21.36 3.43
CA ARG A 52 -2.12 -21.39 4.52
C ARG A 52 -1.80 -19.98 4.98
N ALA A 53 -1.47 -19.06 4.06
CA ALA A 53 -1.26 -17.65 4.39
C ALA A 53 -2.52 -17.03 5.03
N LEU A 54 -3.70 -17.36 4.52
CA LEU A 54 -4.97 -16.96 5.12
C LEU A 54 -5.13 -17.52 6.54
N ALA A 55 -4.78 -18.78 6.81
CA ALA A 55 -4.84 -19.33 8.18
C ALA A 55 -3.92 -18.57 9.15
N PHE A 56 -2.67 -18.29 8.74
CA PHE A 56 -1.74 -17.50 9.55
C PHE A 56 -2.25 -16.08 9.80
N ARG A 57 -2.84 -15.43 8.79
CA ARG A 57 -3.28 -14.03 8.91
C ARG A 57 -4.67 -13.86 9.51
N SER A 58 -5.61 -14.75 9.23
CA SER A 58 -6.97 -14.74 9.77
C SER A 58 -7.01 -15.05 11.27
N THR A 59 -6.02 -15.77 11.80
CA THR A 59 -5.87 -15.96 13.25
C THR A 59 -5.76 -14.63 14.01
N TYR A 60 -5.29 -13.57 13.33
CA TYR A 60 -5.15 -12.23 13.89
C TYR A 60 -6.16 -11.22 13.30
N ARG A 61 -7.03 -11.62 12.36
CA ARG A 61 -7.96 -10.74 11.63
C ARG A 61 -9.31 -11.41 11.34
N ALA A 62 -10.39 -10.74 11.72
CA ALA A 62 -11.76 -11.13 11.41
C ALA A 62 -12.31 -10.57 10.08
N GLU A 63 -11.58 -9.67 9.40
CA GLU A 63 -12.09 -8.91 8.25
C GLU A 63 -11.40 -9.30 6.93
N SER A 64 -12.20 -9.42 5.88
CA SER A 64 -11.79 -9.61 4.49
C SER A 64 -11.93 -8.28 3.72
N PRO A 65 -11.09 -7.99 2.72
CA PRO A 65 -10.06 -8.86 2.14
C PRO A 65 -8.74 -8.88 2.93
N ILE A 66 -7.89 -9.87 2.64
CA ILE A 66 -6.50 -9.92 3.06
C ILE A 66 -5.66 -9.75 1.79
N PHE A 67 -4.71 -8.82 1.75
CA PHE A 67 -3.90 -8.61 0.54
C PHE A 67 -2.59 -9.39 0.57
N ARG A 68 -2.25 -10.06 -0.52
CA ARG A 68 -1.01 -10.84 -0.69
C ARG A 68 0.18 -9.99 -1.13
N SER A 69 -0.10 -9.06 -2.04
CA SER A 69 0.90 -8.29 -2.77
C SER A 69 0.27 -7.01 -3.30
N TYR A 70 1.08 -6.17 -3.94
CA TYR A 70 0.61 -5.02 -4.68
C TYR A 70 1.41 -4.86 -5.97
N SER A 71 0.77 -4.24 -6.96
CA SER A 71 1.45 -3.68 -8.12
C SER A 71 1.48 -2.16 -8.01
N LYS A 72 2.53 -1.54 -8.56
CA LYS A 72 2.57 -0.09 -8.69
C LYS A 72 1.89 0.30 -10.00
N ILE A 73 0.80 1.03 -9.89
CA ILE A 73 0.12 1.62 -11.04
C ILE A 73 0.39 3.11 -11.09
N THR A 74 0.25 3.71 -12.27
CA THR A 74 0.46 5.15 -12.46
C THR A 74 -0.84 5.88 -12.73
N ILE A 75 -1.08 6.95 -11.98
CA ILE A 75 -2.28 7.78 -12.07
C ILE A 75 -1.93 9.24 -12.31
N CYS A 76 -2.88 10.00 -12.87
CA CYS A 76 -2.70 11.43 -13.04
C CYS A 76 -2.80 12.19 -11.72
N GLN A 77 -2.23 13.40 -11.70
CA GLN A 77 -2.31 14.34 -10.58
C GLN A 77 -3.73 14.57 -10.08
N ASP A 78 -4.72 14.69 -10.96
CA ASP A 78 -6.08 14.98 -10.49
C ASP A 78 -6.76 13.77 -9.83
N CYS A 79 -6.50 12.53 -10.30
CA CYS A 79 -6.94 11.32 -9.58
C CYS A 79 -6.24 11.23 -8.21
N ARG A 80 -4.96 11.60 -8.14
CA ARG A 80 -4.23 11.66 -6.87
C ARG A 80 -4.79 12.73 -5.94
N LEU A 81 -5.35 13.81 -6.47
CA LEU A 81 -6.04 14.83 -5.67
C LEU A 81 -7.37 14.32 -5.11
N VAL A 82 -8.14 13.51 -5.85
CA VAL A 82 -9.35 12.84 -5.31
C VAL A 82 -9.00 12.02 -4.07
N LEU A 83 -7.95 11.19 -4.15
CA LEU A 83 -7.42 10.44 -3.01
C LEU A 83 -6.99 11.37 -1.87
N THR A 84 -6.29 12.46 -2.19
CA THR A 84 -5.83 13.43 -1.19
C THR A 84 -6.98 14.07 -0.43
N ASP A 85 -8.04 14.46 -1.13
CA ASP A 85 -9.22 15.09 -0.53
C ASP A 85 -10.02 14.08 0.30
N ALA A 86 -10.17 12.85 -0.18
CA ALA A 86 -10.76 11.76 0.60
C ALA A 86 -9.96 11.49 1.89
N GLY A 87 -8.63 11.47 1.83
CA GLY A 87 -7.77 11.32 3.02
C GLY A 87 -7.96 12.45 4.04
N LYS A 88 -8.13 13.70 3.59
CA LYS A 88 -8.44 14.83 4.48
C LYS A 88 -9.80 14.65 5.17
N LEU A 89 -10.81 14.19 4.42
CA LEU A 89 -12.15 13.94 4.97
C LEU A 89 -12.18 12.77 5.96
N ARG A 90 -11.37 11.74 5.73
CA ARG A 90 -11.21 10.61 6.65
C ARG A 90 -10.55 11.01 7.97
N GLY A 91 -9.58 11.93 7.92
CA GLY A 91 -9.04 12.60 9.11
C GLY A 91 -8.08 11.77 9.96
N ASP A 92 -7.56 10.66 9.46
CA ASP A 92 -6.66 9.74 10.19
C ASP A 92 -5.17 10.08 10.06
N GLY A 93 -4.83 11.15 9.34
CA GLY A 93 -3.45 11.64 9.17
C GLY A 93 -2.57 10.79 8.26
N ARG A 94 -3.08 9.68 7.69
CA ARG A 94 -2.26 8.69 6.94
C ARG A 94 -1.96 9.06 5.50
N GLY A 95 -2.49 10.18 5.01
CA GLY A 95 -2.41 10.55 3.59
C GLY A 95 -3.30 9.63 2.75
N GLY A 96 -4.15 10.19 1.90
CA GLY A 96 -5.26 9.44 1.30
C GLY A 96 -4.90 8.38 0.25
N GLU A 97 -3.65 7.90 0.17
CA GLU A 97 -3.26 6.92 -0.85
C GLU A 97 -3.93 5.55 -0.66
N ASN A 98 -4.15 5.15 0.61
CA ASN A 98 -4.86 3.93 0.97
C ASN A 98 -6.28 4.22 1.51
N CYS A 99 -6.95 5.27 1.02
CA CYS A 99 -8.33 5.57 1.44
C CYS A 99 -9.41 4.87 0.63
N MET A 100 -9.05 4.40 -0.57
CA MET A 100 -9.94 3.65 -1.45
C MET A 100 -9.14 3.01 -2.58
N SER A 101 -9.73 2.00 -3.23
CA SER A 101 -9.10 1.32 -4.34
C SER A 101 -9.00 2.19 -5.60
N PRO A 102 -8.09 1.87 -6.53
CA PRO A 102 -8.05 2.52 -7.84
C PRO A 102 -9.38 2.46 -8.61
N ASP A 103 -10.16 1.38 -8.43
CA ASP A 103 -11.48 1.22 -9.04
C ASP A 103 -12.56 2.07 -8.37
N ALA A 104 -12.45 2.33 -7.06
CA ALA A 104 -13.31 3.30 -6.40
C ALA A 104 -13.04 4.72 -6.94
N VAL A 105 -11.78 5.07 -7.18
CA VAL A 105 -11.44 6.35 -7.84
C VAL A 105 -11.98 6.40 -9.26
N ARG A 106 -11.85 5.32 -10.04
CA ARG A 106 -12.42 5.21 -11.39
C ARG A 106 -13.93 5.44 -11.38
N SER A 107 -14.63 4.84 -10.42
CA SER A 107 -16.08 4.96 -10.27
C SER A 107 -16.54 6.37 -9.88
N LEU A 108 -15.73 7.10 -9.10
CA LEU A 108 -15.99 8.51 -8.78
C LEU A 108 -15.77 9.43 -9.99
N VAL A 109 -14.79 9.11 -10.83
CA VAL A 109 -14.41 9.90 -12.00
C VAL A 109 -15.18 9.41 -13.23
N VAL A 110 -16.51 9.54 -13.19
CA VAL A 110 -17.42 9.03 -14.23
C VAL A 110 -17.13 9.64 -15.61
N VAL A 111 -16.86 10.95 -15.68
CA VAL A 111 -16.47 11.64 -16.92
C VAL A 111 -15.22 12.48 -16.68
N ALA A 112 -14.09 12.00 -17.19
CA ALA A 112 -12.81 12.68 -17.10
C ALA A 112 -12.66 13.70 -18.24
N ARG A 113 -12.97 14.97 -17.98
CA ARG A 113 -12.74 16.05 -18.94
C ARG A 113 -11.23 16.34 -19.12
N PRO A 114 -10.76 16.57 -20.35
CA PRO A 114 -9.39 17.02 -20.60
C PRO A 114 -9.08 18.36 -19.91
N ASN A 115 -7.83 18.50 -19.50
CA ASN A 115 -7.21 19.75 -19.03
C ASN A 115 -7.93 20.43 -17.85
N CYS A 116 -8.73 19.68 -17.10
CA CYS A 116 -9.39 20.18 -15.89
C CYS A 116 -9.26 19.18 -14.74
N ARG A 117 -9.45 19.68 -13.52
CA ARG A 117 -9.52 18.82 -12.32
C ARG A 117 -10.81 18.00 -12.35
N HIS A 118 -10.79 16.83 -11.72
CA HIS A 118 -12.01 16.08 -11.40
C HIS A 118 -12.87 16.87 -10.42
N ASP A 119 -14.16 16.89 -10.71
CA ASP A 119 -15.19 17.54 -9.90
C ASP A 119 -15.93 16.45 -9.12
N VAL A 120 -15.43 16.16 -7.93
CA VAL A 120 -15.99 15.14 -7.02
C VAL A 120 -16.29 15.84 -5.70
N GLY A 121 -17.56 15.84 -5.32
CA GLY A 121 -18.02 16.53 -4.11
C GLY A 121 -17.82 15.71 -2.83
N ASP A 122 -17.73 16.39 -1.69
CA ASP A 122 -17.58 15.76 -0.37
C ASP A 122 -18.59 14.64 -0.08
N PRO A 123 -19.89 14.75 -0.42
CA PRO A 123 -20.83 13.64 -0.20
C PRO A 123 -20.45 12.36 -0.95
N GLN A 124 -19.99 12.49 -2.21
CA GLN A 124 -19.56 11.36 -3.03
C GLN A 124 -18.27 10.74 -2.46
N LEU A 125 -17.34 11.57 -1.98
CA LEU A 125 -16.12 11.10 -1.34
C LEU A 125 -16.41 10.33 -0.05
N ARG A 126 -17.27 10.86 0.83
CA ARG A 126 -17.63 10.19 2.09
C ARG A 126 -18.25 8.82 1.86
N ASP A 127 -19.18 8.75 0.92
CA ASP A 127 -19.84 7.51 0.53
C ASP A 127 -18.84 6.49 -0.07
N ALA A 128 -17.90 6.94 -0.91
CA ALA A 128 -16.83 6.08 -1.43
C ALA A 128 -15.85 5.61 -0.34
N ILE A 129 -15.51 6.47 0.63
CA ILE A 129 -14.66 6.11 1.79
C ILE A 129 -15.34 5.01 2.59
N GLU A 130 -16.62 5.16 2.92
CA GLU A 130 -17.35 4.16 3.70
C GLU A 130 -17.40 2.81 2.98
N ARG A 131 -17.73 2.81 1.68
CA ARG A 131 -17.68 1.58 0.86
C ARG A 131 -16.29 0.96 0.76
N SER A 132 -15.23 1.76 0.93
CA SER A 132 -13.84 1.31 0.83
C SER A 132 -13.21 1.01 2.19
N ARG A 133 -14.01 0.93 3.26
CA ARG A 133 -13.52 0.73 4.62
C ARG A 133 -12.76 -0.59 4.79
N SER A 134 -13.32 -1.69 4.29
CA SER A 134 -12.66 -3.00 4.32
C SER A 134 -11.36 -3.00 3.52
N TRP A 135 -11.38 -2.44 2.32
CA TRP A 135 -10.18 -2.30 1.48
C TRP A 135 -9.09 -1.46 2.16
N SER A 136 -9.46 -0.34 2.80
CA SER A 136 -8.51 0.52 3.51
C SER A 136 -7.90 -0.20 4.72
N SER A 137 -8.73 -0.90 5.49
CA SER A 137 -8.30 -1.74 6.62
C SER A 137 -7.33 -2.83 6.16
N ALA A 138 -7.63 -3.49 5.05
CA ALA A 138 -6.79 -4.51 4.43
C ALA A 138 -5.44 -3.97 3.94
N ALA A 139 -5.41 -2.74 3.41
CA ALA A 139 -4.16 -2.09 3.00
C ALA A 139 -3.27 -1.77 4.21
N ASP A 140 -3.85 -1.22 5.29
CA ASP A 140 -3.13 -0.99 6.54
C ASP A 140 -2.59 -2.32 7.13
N ASP A 141 -3.40 -3.37 7.09
CA ASP A 141 -3.01 -4.71 7.53
C ASP A 141 -1.85 -5.28 6.72
N PHE A 142 -1.88 -5.12 5.40
CA PHE A 142 -0.80 -5.55 4.52
C PHE A 142 0.54 -4.89 4.87
N TRP A 143 0.55 -3.58 5.16
CA TRP A 143 1.79 -2.89 5.54
C TRP A 143 2.26 -3.26 6.95
N ALA A 144 1.34 -3.51 7.88
CA ALA A 144 1.69 -4.06 9.19
C ALA A 144 2.33 -5.45 9.07
N HIS A 145 1.75 -6.31 8.24
CA HIS A 145 2.28 -7.63 7.91
C HIS A 145 3.69 -7.55 7.30
N CYS A 146 3.88 -6.70 6.29
CA CYS A 146 5.21 -6.45 5.70
C CYS A 146 6.22 -6.00 6.76
N SER A 147 5.79 -5.14 7.69
CA SER A 147 6.65 -4.62 8.76
C SER A 147 7.06 -5.73 9.74
N HIS A 148 6.14 -6.63 10.11
CA HIS A 148 6.45 -7.78 10.96
C HIS A 148 7.43 -8.75 10.29
N ALA A 149 7.27 -9.04 8.99
CA ALA A 149 8.19 -9.88 8.23
C ALA A 149 9.60 -9.26 8.16
N ILE A 150 9.68 -7.94 7.95
CA ILE A 150 10.95 -7.19 7.99
C ILE A 150 11.57 -7.23 9.38
N GLU A 151 10.78 -7.01 10.44
CA GLU A 151 11.26 -7.00 11.82
C GLU A 151 11.85 -8.36 12.21
N ALA A 152 11.16 -9.46 11.88
CA ALA A 152 11.62 -10.81 12.14
C ALA A 152 12.99 -11.09 11.50
N SER A 153 13.12 -10.77 10.21
CA SER A 153 14.37 -10.93 9.45
C SER A 153 15.49 -10.04 10.00
N LEU A 154 15.19 -8.79 10.34
CA LEU A 154 16.16 -7.85 10.89
C LEU A 154 16.66 -8.30 12.28
N ARG A 155 15.77 -8.74 13.17
CA ARG A 155 16.14 -9.25 14.50
C ARG A 155 17.05 -10.46 14.42
N GLN A 156 16.77 -11.39 13.50
CA GLN A 156 17.65 -12.54 13.29
C GLN A 156 19.04 -12.11 12.81
N SER A 157 19.09 -11.22 11.82
CA SER A 157 20.33 -10.71 11.23
C SER A 157 21.16 -9.94 12.27
N GLN A 158 20.53 -9.16 13.15
CA GLN A 158 21.21 -8.45 14.24
C GLN A 158 21.92 -9.39 15.21
N HIS A 159 21.34 -10.56 15.52
CA HIS A 159 21.98 -11.55 16.38
C HIS A 159 23.04 -12.36 15.64
N ALA A 160 22.78 -12.74 14.39
CA ALA A 160 23.73 -13.51 13.57
C ALA A 160 24.98 -12.68 13.22
N ASP A 161 24.80 -11.55 12.54
CA ASP A 161 25.91 -10.73 12.03
C ASP A 161 26.45 -9.80 13.12
N GLY A 162 25.56 -9.18 13.90
CA GLY A 162 25.95 -8.20 14.91
C GLY A 162 26.62 -8.80 16.14
N ARG A 163 26.34 -10.08 16.46
CA ARG A 163 26.92 -10.79 17.61
C ARG A 163 27.71 -12.04 17.25
N GLY A 164 27.84 -12.36 15.97
CA GLY A 164 28.56 -13.55 15.48
C GLY A 164 27.93 -14.86 15.93
N MET A 165 26.62 -14.87 16.22
CA MET A 165 25.93 -16.06 16.70
C MET A 165 25.65 -17.05 15.56
N PRO A 166 25.70 -18.36 15.81
CA PRO A 166 25.16 -19.35 14.88
C PRO A 166 23.67 -19.07 14.60
N LEU A 167 23.22 -19.28 13.36
CA LEU A 167 21.86 -18.92 12.91
C LEU A 167 20.74 -19.51 13.78
N ALA A 168 20.91 -20.73 14.28
CA ALA A 168 19.96 -21.38 15.17
C ALA A 168 19.81 -20.64 16.51
N LEU A 169 20.92 -20.16 17.08
CA LEU A 169 20.92 -19.39 18.32
C LEU A 169 20.37 -17.98 18.09
N ALA A 170 20.75 -17.35 16.96
CA ALA A 170 20.21 -16.07 16.54
C ALA A 170 18.67 -16.12 16.36
N ARG A 171 18.14 -17.20 15.77
CA ARG A 171 16.69 -17.47 15.67
C ARG A 171 16.05 -17.51 17.05
N GLN A 172 16.59 -18.28 17.99
CA GLN A 172 16.01 -18.41 19.34
C GLN A 172 15.97 -17.06 20.09
N HIS A 173 17.03 -16.28 20.00
CA HIS A 173 17.05 -14.94 20.59
C HIS A 173 16.06 -13.99 19.91
N ALA A 174 15.98 -14.01 18.58
CA ALA A 174 15.00 -13.20 17.84
C ALA A 174 13.57 -13.54 18.25
N ILE A 175 13.21 -14.82 18.33
CA ILE A 175 11.90 -15.28 18.79
C ILE A 175 11.62 -14.78 20.20
N THR A 176 12.56 -14.98 21.13
CA THR A 176 12.42 -14.55 22.53
C THR A 176 12.16 -13.05 22.63
N ASP A 177 12.97 -12.25 21.93
CA ASP A 177 12.85 -10.79 21.95
C ASP A 177 11.50 -10.33 21.38
N LEU A 178 11.08 -10.92 20.26
CA LEU A 178 9.84 -10.56 19.57
C LEU A 178 8.61 -10.99 20.37
N THR A 179 8.62 -12.15 21.01
CA THR A 179 7.55 -12.58 21.92
C THR A 179 7.46 -11.66 23.14
N GLN A 180 8.59 -11.25 23.72
CA GLN A 180 8.60 -10.32 24.86
C GLN A 180 8.08 -8.93 24.49
N SER A 181 8.35 -8.48 23.26
CA SER A 181 7.84 -7.20 22.74
C SER A 181 6.36 -7.25 22.32
N GLY A 182 5.78 -8.44 22.21
CA GLY A 182 4.41 -8.65 21.71
C GLY A 182 4.28 -8.69 20.19
N SER A 183 5.37 -8.52 19.42
CA SER A 183 5.39 -8.66 17.96
C SER A 183 5.14 -10.11 17.50
N LEU A 184 5.43 -11.10 18.35
CA LEU A 184 5.05 -12.49 18.11
C LEU A 184 4.04 -13.01 19.15
N PRO A 185 3.10 -13.85 18.73
CA PRO A 185 2.19 -14.57 19.63
C PRO A 185 2.98 -15.54 20.52
N GLY A 186 2.68 -15.57 21.82
CA GLY A 186 3.38 -16.48 22.74
C GLY A 186 3.05 -17.97 22.57
N TRP A 187 1.89 -18.31 22.01
CA TRP A 187 1.39 -19.69 21.93
C TRP A 187 1.88 -20.46 20.68
N ASN A 188 2.37 -19.77 19.64
CA ASN A 188 2.91 -20.35 18.41
C ASN A 188 4.06 -19.49 17.81
N ALA A 189 4.88 -18.90 18.68
CA ALA A 189 5.92 -17.94 18.31
C ALA A 189 6.90 -18.50 17.26
N GLU A 190 7.34 -19.74 17.44
CA GLU A 190 8.31 -20.39 16.55
C GLU A 190 7.78 -20.56 15.13
N GLU A 191 6.58 -21.12 15.00
CA GLU A 191 5.95 -21.37 13.70
C GLU A 191 5.62 -20.05 12.99
N THR A 192 5.14 -19.05 13.74
CA THR A 192 4.86 -17.71 13.20
C THR A 192 6.13 -17.02 12.73
N PHE A 193 7.22 -17.13 13.50
CA PHE A 193 8.51 -16.58 13.12
C PHE A 193 9.03 -17.21 11.83
N ASP A 194 9.03 -18.54 11.74
CA ASP A 194 9.52 -19.24 10.55
C ASP A 194 8.68 -18.90 9.31
N TRP A 195 7.36 -18.75 9.49
CA TRP A 195 6.48 -18.27 8.43
C TRP A 195 6.82 -16.83 8.01
N LEU A 196 7.03 -15.90 8.95
CA LEU A 196 7.42 -14.52 8.66
C LEU A 196 8.75 -14.40 7.91
N ILE A 197 9.72 -15.28 8.21
CA ILE A 197 10.99 -15.34 7.47
C ILE A 197 10.76 -15.78 6.01
N GLN A 198 9.99 -16.83 5.78
CA GLN A 198 9.63 -17.28 4.42
C GLN A 198 8.84 -16.21 3.67
N GLU A 199 7.94 -15.54 4.38
CA GLU A 199 7.10 -14.50 3.84
C GLU A 199 7.90 -13.25 3.46
N ARG A 200 8.97 -12.93 4.19
CA ARG A 200 9.90 -11.86 3.84
C ARG A 200 10.51 -12.10 2.46
N GLU A 201 10.97 -13.31 2.19
CA GLU A 201 11.53 -13.70 0.89
C GLU A 201 10.48 -13.56 -0.22
N ARG A 202 9.24 -13.97 0.05
CA ARG A 202 8.11 -13.84 -0.88
C ARG A 202 7.75 -12.39 -1.19
N LEU A 203 7.85 -11.49 -0.21
CA LEU A 203 7.50 -10.06 -0.36
C LEU A 203 8.62 -9.24 -1.04
N ASP A 204 9.85 -9.74 -1.04
CA ASP A 204 11.00 -9.10 -1.72
C ASP A 204 11.15 -9.50 -3.19
N GLY A 205 10.62 -10.67 -3.59
CA GLY A 205 10.62 -11.18 -4.96
C GLY A 205 9.50 -10.60 -5.82
#